data_AF-A0A1T2PUH6-F1
#
_entry.id   AF-A0A1T2PUH6-F1
#
_cell.length_a   1.000
_cell.length_b   1.000
_cell.length_c   1.000
_cell.angle_alpha   90.00
_cell.angle_beta   90.00
_cell.angle_gamma   90.00
#
_symmetry.space_group_name_H-M   'P 1'
#
loop_
_entity.id
_entity.type
_entity.pdbx_description
1 polymer ?
#
loop_
_entity_poly.entity_id
_entity_poly.type
_entity_poly.pdbx_seq_one_letter_code
_entity_poly.pdbx_strand_id
1 'polypeptide(L)'
;MSQLYTDDVKTILQVRRNGVKNQIYELRTENNISQGALADKCKVSRQTINAIENNKYDPSLALAFRLAEVLGTTVDKLFLYKQ
;
A
#
# COMPACT_ATOMS: atom_id res chain seq x y z
N MET A 1 -33.95 -4.68 -14.87
CA MET A 1 -32.79 -4.67 -13.95
C MET A 1 -32.19 -3.29 -14.02
N SER A 2 -32.52 -2.42 -13.06
CA SER A 2 -32.28 -0.98 -13.14
C SER A 2 -30.81 -0.60 -12.95
N GLN A 3 -30.41 0.51 -13.57
CA GLN A 3 -29.07 1.10 -13.48
C GLN A 3 -28.65 1.37 -12.02
N LEU A 4 -29.61 1.74 -11.16
CA LEU A 4 -29.43 1.93 -9.71
C LEU A 4 -28.79 0.73 -8.99
N TYR A 5 -29.18 -0.51 -9.32
CA TYR A 5 -28.64 -1.71 -8.64
C TYR A 5 -27.18 -2.00 -9.04
N THR A 6 -26.80 -1.60 -10.25
CA THR A 6 -25.44 -1.84 -10.76
C THR A 6 -24.44 -0.84 -10.17
N ASP A 7 -24.90 0.39 -9.91
CA ASP A 7 -24.08 1.46 -9.36
C ASP A 7 -23.80 1.26 -7.86
N ASP A 8 -24.74 0.71 -7.08
CA ASP A 8 -24.50 0.36 -5.67
C ASP A 8 -23.48 -0.79 -5.52
N VAL A 9 -23.53 -1.80 -6.38
CA VAL A 9 -22.54 -2.91 -6.37
C VAL A 9 -21.16 -2.43 -6.81
N LYS A 10 -21.08 -1.53 -7.81
CA LYS A 10 -19.83 -0.87 -8.18
C LYS A 10 -19.30 0.02 -7.05
N THR A 11 -20.18 0.71 -6.31
CA THR A 11 -19.82 1.53 -5.15
C THR A 11 -19.26 0.68 -4.01
N ILE A 12 -19.91 -0.44 -3.67
CA ILE A 12 -19.45 -1.38 -2.63
C ILE A 12 -18.07 -1.98 -2.99
N LEU A 13 -17.81 -2.21 -4.28
CA LEU A 13 -16.50 -2.66 -4.77
C LEU A 13 -15.47 -1.51 -4.89
N GLN A 14 -15.90 -0.27 -5.16
CA GLN A 14 -15.06 0.93 -5.27
C GLN A 14 -14.70 1.58 -3.94
N VAL A 15 -15.43 1.31 -2.85
CA VAL A 15 -15.07 1.71 -1.47
C VAL A 15 -13.68 1.18 -1.06
N ARG A 16 -13.12 0.21 -1.81
CA ARG A 16 -11.74 -0.29 -1.65
C ARG A 16 -10.65 0.56 -2.29
N ARG A 17 -10.93 1.78 -2.76
CA ARG A 17 -9.88 2.76 -3.07
C ARG A 17 -9.66 3.66 -1.86
N ASN A 18 -8.81 3.19 -0.95
CA ASN A 18 -8.35 4.02 0.14
C ASN A 18 -7.73 5.29 -0.42
N GLY A 19 -8.17 6.44 0.07
CA GLY A 19 -7.58 7.75 -0.25
C GLY A 19 -6.17 7.93 0.30
N VAL A 20 -5.42 6.84 0.40
CA VAL A 20 -4.04 6.75 0.89
C VAL A 20 -3.15 6.50 -0.32
N LYS A 21 -2.24 7.42 -0.60
CA LYS A 21 -1.12 7.21 -1.51
C LYS A 21 0.08 6.71 -0.70
N ASN A 22 0.70 5.62 -1.09
CA ASN A 22 1.97 5.18 -0.48
C ASN A 22 3.18 5.67 -1.30
N GLN A 23 4.35 5.77 -0.67
CA GLN A 23 5.63 6.15 -1.29
C GLN A 23 6.64 4.99 -1.30
N ILE A 24 6.17 3.75 -1.16
CA ILE A 24 7.02 2.57 -1.00
C ILE A 24 7.86 2.35 -2.25
N TYR A 25 7.25 2.44 -3.44
CA TYR A 25 7.95 2.21 -4.69
C TYR A 25 9.10 3.20 -4.87
N GLU A 26 8.81 4.50 -4.74
CA GLU A 26 9.75 5.60 -4.94
C GLU A 26 10.95 5.45 -3.98
N LEU A 27 10.68 5.40 -2.68
CA LEU A 27 11.73 5.27 -1.65
C LEU A 27 12.54 3.98 -1.81
N ARG A 28 11.89 2.87 -2.16
CA ARG A 28 12.60 1.59 -2.35
C ARG A 28 13.55 1.67 -3.55
N THR A 29 13.12 2.30 -4.65
CA THR A 29 13.97 2.46 -5.84
C THR A 29 15.12 3.44 -5.64
N GLU A 30 14.89 4.56 -4.94
CA GLU A 30 15.95 5.51 -4.56
C GLU A 30 17.04 4.85 -3.72
N ASN A 31 16.67 3.89 -2.87
CA ASN A 31 17.59 3.12 -2.05
C ASN A 31 18.16 1.86 -2.76
N ASN A 32 17.90 1.64 -4.05
CA ASN A 32 18.32 0.44 -4.80
C ASN A 32 17.87 -0.89 -4.17
N ILE A 33 16.73 -0.89 -3.48
CA ILE A 33 16.15 -2.09 -2.84
C ILE A 33 15.20 -2.76 -3.84
N SER A 34 15.19 -4.09 -3.97
CA SER A 34 14.18 -4.81 -4.76
C SER A 34 12.92 -5.11 -3.94
N GLN A 35 11.77 -5.38 -4.58
CA GLN A 35 10.57 -5.81 -3.83
C GLN A 35 10.85 -7.05 -2.96
N GLY A 36 11.67 -7.99 -3.46
CA GLY A 36 12.07 -9.18 -2.71
C GLY A 36 12.91 -8.81 -1.48
N ALA A 37 13.93 -7.98 -1.66
CA ALA A 37 14.79 -7.54 -0.56
C ALA A 37 14.01 -6.76 0.52
N LEU A 38 13.03 -5.93 0.13
CA LEU A 38 12.14 -5.26 1.08
C LEU A 38 11.25 -6.27 1.81
N ALA A 39 10.72 -7.26 1.10
CA ALA A 39 9.89 -8.31 1.66
C ALA A 39 10.65 -9.14 2.70
N ASP A 40 11.90 -9.51 2.41
CA ASP A 40 12.78 -10.25 3.32
C ASP A 40 13.03 -9.46 4.61
N LYS A 41 13.38 -8.17 4.49
CA LYS A 41 13.56 -7.27 5.64
C LYS A 41 12.27 -7.10 6.44
N CYS A 42 11.11 -7.13 5.77
CA CYS A 42 9.80 -6.98 6.40
C CYS A 42 9.19 -8.29 6.90
N LYS A 43 9.81 -9.44 6.63
CA LYS A 43 9.28 -10.80 6.93
C LYS A 43 7.89 -11.03 6.35
N VAL A 44 7.70 -10.62 5.09
CA VAL A 44 6.46 -10.85 4.32
C VAL A 44 6.80 -11.41 2.94
N SER A 45 5.79 -11.80 2.17
CA SER A 45 6.01 -12.24 0.78
C SER A 45 6.30 -11.05 -0.14
N ARG A 46 7.01 -11.27 -1.25
CA ARG A 46 7.16 -10.27 -2.32
C ARG A 46 5.80 -9.80 -2.86
N GLN A 47 4.83 -10.71 -2.91
CA GLN A 47 3.46 -10.44 -3.33
C GLN A 47 2.76 -9.47 -2.37
N THR A 48 3.05 -9.55 -1.07
CA THR A 48 2.56 -8.59 -0.07
C THR A 48 3.08 -7.19 -0.38
N ILE A 49 4.40 -7.03 -0.59
CA ILE A 49 4.98 -5.73 -0.96
C ILE A 49 4.36 -5.19 -2.25
N ASN A 50 4.25 -6.03 -3.29
CA ASN A 50 3.63 -5.65 -4.55
C ASN A 50 2.17 -5.21 -4.36
N ALA A 51 1.39 -5.93 -3.54
CA ALA A 51 0.00 -5.59 -3.26
C ALA A 51 -0.13 -4.24 -2.54
N ILE A 52 0.77 -3.92 -1.59
CA ILE A 52 0.77 -2.63 -0.90
C ILE A 52 1.17 -1.51 -1.85
N GLU A 53 2.25 -1.66 -2.62
CA GLU A 53 2.69 -0.66 -3.60
C GLU A 53 1.54 -0.30 -4.57
N ASN A 54 0.73 -1.29 -4.97
CA ASN A 54 -0.41 -1.12 -5.87
C ASN A 54 -1.75 -0.83 -5.16
N ASN A 55 -1.74 -0.49 -3.87
CA ASN A 55 -2.93 -0.21 -3.05
C ASN A 55 -4.02 -1.30 -3.12
N LYS A 56 -3.62 -2.56 -3.30
CA LYS A 56 -4.50 -3.74 -3.28
C LYS A 56 -4.66 -4.34 -1.88
N TYR A 57 -3.82 -3.93 -0.95
CA TYR A 57 -3.78 -4.40 0.42
C TYR A 57 -3.33 -3.28 1.35
N ASP A 58 -4.11 -3.05 2.40
CA ASP A 58 -3.68 -2.17 3.49
C ASP A 58 -2.78 -2.94 4.45
N PRO A 59 -1.55 -2.49 4.69
CA PRO A 59 -0.68 -3.11 5.67
C PRO A 59 -1.28 -2.97 7.06
N SER A 60 -1.04 -3.96 7.93
CA SER A 60 -1.26 -3.76 9.36
C SER A 60 -0.37 -2.61 9.87
N LEU A 61 -0.77 -1.97 10.97
CA LEU A 61 0.00 -0.88 11.56
C LEU A 61 1.46 -1.28 11.84
N ALA A 62 1.67 -2.49 12.37
CA ALA A 62 3.00 -3.03 12.61
C ALA A 62 3.84 -3.18 11.34
N LEU A 63 3.23 -3.59 10.22
CA LEU A 63 3.91 -3.68 8.93
C LEU A 63 4.21 -2.28 8.37
N ALA A 64 3.31 -1.32 8.53
CA ALA A 64 3.53 0.07 8.13
C ALA A 64 4.75 0.69 8.84
N PHE A 65 4.88 0.50 10.17
CA PHE A 65 6.05 0.95 10.92
C PHE A 65 7.34 0.28 10.45
N ARG A 66 7.32 -1.03 10.22
CA ARG A 66 8.51 -1.76 9.73
C ARG A 66 8.93 -1.30 8.34
N LEU A 67 7.98 -1.04 7.44
CA LEU A 67 8.26 -0.50 6.11
C LEU A 67 8.91 0.88 6.21
N ALA A 68 8.37 1.75 7.07
CA ALA A 68 8.93 3.10 7.28
C ALA A 68 10.36 3.04 7.82
N GLU A 69 10.62 2.18 8.81
CA GLU A 69 11.96 1.96 9.37
C GLU A 69 12.96 1.48 8.30
N VAL A 70 12.60 0.45 7.52
CA VAL A 70 13.47 -0.12 6.48
C VAL A 70 13.75 0.89 5.35
N LEU A 71 12.78 1.73 5.03
CA LEU A 71 12.89 2.75 3.97
C LEU A 71 13.43 4.09 4.48
N GLY A 72 13.83 4.19 5.75
CA GLY A 72 14.44 5.40 6.31
C GLY A 72 13.50 6.60 6.39
N THR A 73 12.20 6.36 6.61
CA THR A 73 11.18 7.40 6.70
C THR A 73 10.26 7.18 7.91
N THR A 74 9.20 7.98 8.00
CA THR A 74 8.15 7.89 9.02
C THR A 74 6.84 7.40 8.38
N VAL A 75 5.94 6.81 9.16
CA VAL A 75 4.69 6.24 8.64
C VAL A 75 3.82 7.30 7.96
N ASP A 76 3.74 8.51 8.51
CA ASP A 76 3.00 9.65 7.97
C ASP A 76 3.58 10.17 6.65
N LYS A 77 4.90 10.08 6.45
CA LYS A 77 5.54 10.38 5.16
C LYS A 77 5.42 9.23 4.17
N LEU A 78 5.35 7.99 4.66
CA LEU A 78 5.24 6.80 3.82
C LEU A 78 3.83 6.61 3.25
N PHE A 79 2.79 6.98 4.01
CA PHE A 79 1.39 6.84 3.65
C PHE A 79 0.65 8.18 3.78
N LEU A 80 0.35 8.79 2.64
CA LEU A 80 -0.30 10.09 2.52
C LEU A 80 -1.81 9.92 2.36
N TYR A 81 -2.58 10.24 3.40
CA TYR A 81 -4.05 10.28 3.32
C TYR A 81 -4.49 11.67 2.85
N LYS A 82 -5.38 11.72 1.84
CA LYS A 82 -6.10 12.92 1.33
C LYS A 82 -5.54 14.28 1.80
N GLN A 83 -4.78 14.96 0.92
CA GLN A 83 -4.66 16.41 0.97
C GLN A 83 -5.90 17.05 0.33
#